data_AF-A0A2D7S3F8-F1
#
_entry.id   AF-A0A2D7S3F8-F1
#
_cell.length_a   1.000
_cell.length_b   1.000
_cell.length_c   1.000
_cell.angle_alpha   90.00
_cell.angle_beta   90.00
_cell.angle_gamma   90.00
#
_symmetry.space_group_name_H-M   'P 1'
#
loop_
_entity.id
_entity.type
_entity.pdbx_description
1 polymer ?
#
loop_
_entity_poly.entity_id
_entity_poly.type
_entity_poly.pdbx_seq_one_letter_code
_entity_poly.pdbx_strand_id
1 'polypeptide(L)' 'MLELSKKILSKVSFDKRLFKKELSKSIRWLNKKEVVILKIWSLTTFSKYKGTIIEVFDQIS' A
#
# COMPACT_ATOMS: atom_id res chain seq x y z
N MET A 1 7.93 -7.31 -7.65
CA MET A 1 6.48 -7.45 -7.32
C MET A 1 5.79 -6.09 -7.13
N LEU A 2 6.56 -5.01 -7.09
CA LEU A 2 6.07 -3.66 -6.84
C LEU A 2 5.02 -3.18 -7.86
N GLU A 3 5.28 -3.32 -9.16
CA GLU A 3 4.36 -2.81 -10.20
C GLU A 3 2.99 -3.50 -10.18
N LEU A 4 2.96 -4.81 -9.91
CA LEU A 4 1.70 -5.54 -9.72
C LEU A 4 0.94 -5.00 -8.51
N SER A 5 1.63 -4.75 -7.40
CA SER A 5 1.05 -4.18 -6.19
C SER A 5 0.43 -2.81 -6.46
N LYS A 6 1.15 -1.90 -7.16
CA LYS A 6 0.62 -0.59 -7.58
C LYS A 6 -0.65 -0.75 -8.42
N LYS A 7 -0.64 -1.64 -9.41
CA LYS A 7 -1.80 -1.89 -10.29
C LYS A 7 -3.02 -2.40 -9.52
N ILE A 8 -2.83 -3.34 -8.59
CA ILE A 8 -3.90 -3.87 -7.74
C ILE A 8 -4.45 -2.75 -6.85
N LEU A 9 -3.59 -2.02 -6.15
CA LEU A 9 -3.98 -0.93 -5.26
C LEU A 9 -4.79 0.15 -5.96
N SER A 10 -4.38 0.55 -7.18
CA SER A 10 -5.16 1.48 -8.00
C SER A 10 -6.56 0.94 -8.30
N LYS A 11 -6.68 -0.35 -8.65
CA LYS A 11 -7.97 -0.98 -8.94
C LYS A 11 -8.88 -1.09 -7.72
N VAL A 12 -8.33 -1.34 -6.53
CA VAL A 12 -9.13 -1.52 -5.32
C VAL A 12 -9.32 -0.23 -4.50
N SER A 13 -8.76 0.89 -4.96
CA SER A 13 -8.77 2.18 -4.24
C SER A 13 -10.17 2.81 -4.06
N PHE A 14 -11.20 2.25 -4.68
CA PHE A 14 -12.60 2.67 -4.46
C PHE A 14 -13.16 2.19 -3.11
N ASP A 15 -12.62 1.10 -2.54
CA ASP A 15 -13.06 0.55 -1.26
C ASP A 15 -11.93 0.59 -0.24
N LYS A 16 -12.14 1.30 0.86
CA LYS A 16 -11.12 1.49 1.92
C LYS A 16 -10.71 0.17 2.58
N ARG A 17 -11.65 -0.75 2.84
CA ARG A 17 -11.37 -2.03 3.50
C ARG A 17 -10.58 -2.94 2.57
N LEU A 18 -10.98 -3.02 1.29
CA LEU A 18 -10.27 -3.79 0.28
C LEU A 18 -8.88 -3.23 0.00
N PHE A 19 -8.76 -1.90 -0.13
CA PHE A 19 -7.47 -1.22 -0.27
C PHE A 19 -6.53 -1.56 0.88
N LYS A 20 -6.98 -1.48 2.13
CA LYS A 20 -6.19 -1.85 3.31
C LYS A 20 -5.71 -3.30 3.22
N LYS A 21 -6.61 -4.23 2.88
CA LYS A 21 -6.31 -5.66 2.77
C LYS A 21 -5.24 -5.95 1.70
N GLU A 22 -5.38 -5.37 0.52
CA GLU A 22 -4.41 -5.56 -0.56
C GLU A 22 -3.08 -4.86 -0.28
N LEU A 23 -3.09 -3.70 0.38
CA LEU A 23 -1.86 -3.01 0.81
C LEU A 23 -1.06 -3.85 1.79
N SER A 24 -1.70 -4.44 2.80
CA SER A 24 -1.05 -5.36 3.73
C SER A 24 -0.47 -6.59 3.03
N LYS A 25 -1.17 -7.14 2.03
CA LYS A 25 -0.65 -8.26 1.22
C LYS A 25 0.57 -7.85 0.40
N SER A 26 0.50 -6.71 -0.28
CA SER A 26 1.60 -6.18 -1.08
C SER A 26 2.87 -6.09 -0.25
N ILE A 27 2.81 -5.55 0.97
CA ILE A 27 4.01 -5.40 1.79
C ILE A 27 4.67 -6.75 2.15
N ARG A 28 3.87 -7.81 2.35
CA ARG A 28 4.40 -9.17 2.62
C ARG A 28 5.14 -9.78 1.43
N TRP A 29 4.83 -9.35 0.21
CA TRP A 29 5.44 -9.90 -1.02
C TRP A 29 6.61 -9.06 -1.54
N LEU A 30 6.87 -7.91 -0.94
CA LEU A 30 7.89 -6.97 -1.39
C LEU A 30 9.13 -7.04 -0.52
N ASN A 31 10.29 -6.82 -1.13
CA ASN A 31 11.51 -6.64 -0.37
C ASN A 31 11.57 -5.25 0.31
N LYS A 32 12.47 -5.07 1.29
CA LYS A 32 12.58 -3.81 2.07
C LYS A 32 12.67 -2.55 1.20
N LYS A 33 13.41 -2.58 0.09
CA LYS A 33 13.54 -1.42 -0.82
C LYS A 33 12.21 -1.14 -1.53
N GLU A 34 11.57 -2.17 -2.06
CA GLU A 34 10.26 -2.05 -2.71
C GLU A 34 9.18 -1.57 -1.72
N VAL A 35 9.21 -1.99 -0.47
CA VAL A 35 8.28 -1.55 0.59
C VAL A 35 8.38 -0.04 0.83
N VAL A 36 9.61 0.50 0.90
CA VAL A 36 9.82 1.96 1.05
C VAL A 36 9.26 2.71 -0.16
N ILE A 37 9.53 2.23 -1.37
CA ILE A 37 9.01 2.85 -2.61
C ILE A 37 7.47 2.79 -2.63
N LEU A 38 6.88 1.66 -2.23
CA LEU A 38 5.43 1.51 -2.14
C LEU A 38 4.81 2.46 -1.11
N LYS A 39 5.46 2.68 0.04
CA LYS A 39 5.01 3.64 1.06
C LYS A 39 4.95 5.05 0.51
N ILE A 40 6.02 5.52 -0.12
CA ILE A 40 6.08 6.86 -0.72
C ILE A 40 5.00 6.99 -1.79
N TRP A 41 4.95 6.06 -2.73
CA TRP A 41 4.00 6.09 -3.84
C TRP A 41 2.54 6.07 -3.35
N SER A 42 2.20 5.20 -2.39
CA SER A 42 0.84 5.13 -1.86
C SER A 42 0.42 6.42 -1.14
N LEU A 43 1.32 7.04 -0.38
CA LEU A 43 1.07 8.34 0.27
C LEU A 43 0.86 9.47 -0.74
N THR A 44 1.60 9.48 -1.86
CA THR A 44 1.45 10.49 -2.91
C THR A 44 0.21 10.27 -3.77
N THR A 45 -0.14 9.01 -4.06
CA THR A 45 -1.24 8.66 -4.98
C THR A 45 -2.60 8.62 -4.29
N PHE A 46 -2.65 8.20 -3.02
CA PHE A 46 -3.90 8.00 -2.28
C PHE A 46 -3.93 8.86 -1.02
N SER A 47 -3.79 10.19 -1.18
CA SER A 47 -3.80 11.16 -0.09
C SER A 47 -5.02 11.01 0.85
N LYS A 48 -6.20 10.68 0.30
CA LYS A 48 -7.43 10.36 1.06
C LYS A 48 -7.29 9.19 2.05
N TYR A 49 -6.31 8.31 1.85
CA TYR A 49 -6.06 7.13 2.67
C TYR A 49 -4.80 7.23 3.53
N LYS A 50 -4.20 8.43 3.66
CA LYS A 50 -2.97 8.66 4.44
C LYS A 50 -2.97 7.94 5.79
N GLY A 51 -4.04 8.08 6.59
CA GLY A 51 -4.13 7.41 7.90
C GLY A 51 -4.10 5.88 7.81
N THR A 52 -4.81 5.30 6.84
CA THR A 52 -4.84 3.85 6.60
C THR A 52 -3.46 3.34 6.14
N ILE A 53 -2.78 4.12 5.30
CA ILE A 53 -1.46 3.77 4.79
C ILE A 53 -0.45 3.75 5.94
N ILE A 54 -0.40 4.81 6.73
CA ILE A 54 0.48 4.90 7.91
C ILE A 54 0.21 3.74 8.86
N GLU A 55 -1.06 3.49 9.21
CA GLU A 55 -1.47 2.37 10.07
C GLU A 55 -0.93 1.02 9.57
N VAL A 56 -1.06 0.73 8.27
CA VAL A 56 -0.61 -0.54 7.70
C VAL A 56 0.92 -0.67 7.71
N PHE A 57 1.65 0.41 7.42
CA PHE A 57 3.12 0.37 7.42
C PHE A 57 3.72 0.36 8.84
N ASP A 58 3.04 0.93 9.84
CA ASP A 58 3.51 0.93 11.23
C ASP A 58 3.34 -0.45 11.89
N GLN A 59 2.36 -1.26 11.46
CA GLN A 59 2.16 -2.65 11.92
C GLN A 59 3.27 -3.63 11.50
N ILE A 60 4.24 -3.18 10.69
CA ILE A 60 5.27 -4.03 10.08
C ILE A 60 6.66 -3.73 10.68
N SER A 61 6.74 -2.68 11.51
CA SER A 61 7.97 -2.32 12.23
C SER A 61 8.18 -3.14 13.50
#